data_AF-A0AAD2G8Q2-F1
#
_entry.id   AF-A0AAD2G8Q2-F1
#
_cell.length_a   1.000
_cell.length_b   1.000
_cell.length_c   1.000
_cell.angle_alpha   90.00
_cell.angle_beta   90.00
_cell.angle_gamma   90.00
#
_symmetry.space_group_name_H-M   'P 1'
#
loop_
_entity.id
_entity.type
_entity.pdbx_description
1 polymer ?
#
loop_
_entity_poly.entity_id
_entity_poly.type
_entity_poly.pdbx_seq_one_letter_code
_entity_poly.pdbx_strand_id
1 'polypeptide(L)'
;MWTDHCEQTGDSGFPQDLVVDEENDVVFEKGTNDYTDGYSPFFDNTGRISTGLGEILQDNGIEDIVLVGIAFDYAIRYAANHAKNLGYDVSVIADASAVIDQQVALDTTTEMIANKVSILSSDDIIKMEC
;
A
#
# COMPACT_ATOMS: atom_id res chain seq x y z
N MET A 1 10.23 -0.97 -16.61
CA MET A 1 10.47 0.48 -16.65
C MET A 1 9.16 1.16 -16.90
N TRP A 2 8.84 2.17 -16.10
CA TRP A 2 7.65 3.01 -16.26
C TRP A 2 7.96 4.21 -17.15
N THR A 3 6.91 4.85 -17.67
CA THR A 3 6.99 6.24 -18.15
C THR A 3 7.16 7.18 -16.96
N ASP A 4 7.56 8.43 -17.21
CA ASP A 4 7.58 9.46 -16.17
C ASP A 4 6.17 9.62 -15.58
N HIS A 5 6.07 9.62 -14.25
CA HIS A 5 4.82 9.68 -13.49
C HIS A 5 5.09 10.14 -12.05
N CYS A 6 4.09 10.79 -11.45
CA CYS A 6 4.14 11.30 -10.08
C CYS A 6 5.39 12.15 -9.80
N GLU A 7 5.80 12.97 -10.76
CA GLU A 7 6.97 13.84 -10.61
C GLU A 7 6.69 14.89 -9.52
N GLN A 8 7.67 15.12 -8.63
CA GLN A 8 7.51 16.02 -7.47
C GLN A 8 7.02 17.42 -7.86
N THR A 9 7.45 17.93 -9.01
CA THR A 9 7.05 19.25 -9.53
C THR A 9 6.02 19.17 -10.66
N GLY A 10 5.24 18.08 -10.73
CA GLY A 10 4.36 17.80 -11.85
C GLY A 10 3.00 17.24 -11.41
N ASP A 11 2.79 15.96 -11.68
CA ASP A 11 1.52 15.24 -11.61
C ASP A 11 1.33 14.45 -10.31
N SER A 12 2.13 14.74 -9.27
CA SER A 12 2.13 14.03 -7.97
C SER A 12 0.95 14.35 -7.04
N GLY A 13 0.04 15.23 -7.44
CA GLY A 13 -1.13 15.61 -6.62
C GLY A 13 -2.18 14.49 -6.50
N PHE A 14 -2.98 14.53 -5.43
CA PHE A 14 -4.10 13.62 -5.27
C PHE A 14 -5.26 13.94 -6.24
N PRO A 15 -6.08 12.94 -6.63
CA PRO A 15 -7.34 13.17 -7.33
C PRO A 15 -8.25 14.14 -6.58
N GLN A 16 -8.97 15.01 -7.30
CA GLN A 16 -9.84 16.04 -6.69
C GLN A 16 -11.00 15.48 -5.86
N ASP A 17 -11.39 14.24 -6.13
CA ASP A 17 -12.48 13.53 -5.47
C ASP A 17 -12.01 12.69 -4.27
N LEU A 18 -10.69 12.63 -3.99
CA LEU A 18 -10.19 12.04 -2.77
C LEU A 18 -10.58 12.93 -1.58
N VAL A 19 -11.45 12.41 -0.73
CA VAL A 19 -11.81 13.06 0.54
C VAL A 19 -10.75 12.73 1.57
N VAL A 20 -10.11 13.76 2.10
CA VAL A 20 -9.09 13.66 3.16
C VAL A 20 -9.57 14.41 4.40
N ASP A 21 -9.30 13.84 5.57
CA ASP A 21 -9.44 14.51 6.86
C ASP A 21 -8.10 15.15 7.22
N GLU A 22 -7.93 16.44 6.93
CA GLU A 22 -6.66 17.16 7.14
C GLU A 22 -6.16 17.13 8.60
N GLU A 23 -7.03 16.86 9.58
CA GLU A 23 -6.65 16.80 10.99
C GLU A 23 -6.09 15.43 11.40
N ASN A 24 -6.53 14.35 10.74
CA ASN A 24 -6.25 12.97 11.16
C ASN A 24 -5.47 12.15 10.12
N ASP A 25 -5.52 12.52 8.84
CA ASP A 25 -4.82 11.83 7.77
C ASP A 25 -3.36 12.28 7.66
N VAL A 26 -2.47 11.32 7.45
CA VAL A 26 -1.04 11.57 7.32
C VAL A 26 -0.56 11.12 5.95
N VAL A 27 0.12 12.03 5.24
CA VAL A 27 0.71 11.75 3.92
C VAL A 27 2.15 11.27 4.09
N PHE A 28 2.44 10.09 3.53
CA PHE A 28 3.79 9.53 3.45
C PHE A 28 4.24 9.43 1.99
N GLU A 29 5.33 10.13 1.67
CA GLU A 29 5.94 10.07 0.35
C GLU A 29 6.89 8.87 0.23
N LYS A 30 6.97 8.28 -0.96
CA LYS A 30 7.84 7.15 -1.29
C LYS A 30 8.44 7.33 -2.68
N GLY A 31 9.50 6.59 -3.00
CA GLY A 31 10.17 6.69 -4.31
C GLY A 31 10.97 7.98 -4.52
N THR A 32 11.40 8.63 -3.43
CA THR A 32 12.13 9.92 -3.46
C THR A 32 13.65 9.77 -3.61
N ASN A 33 14.16 8.54 -3.74
CA ASN A 33 15.59 8.27 -3.92
C ASN A 33 15.91 8.01 -5.39
N ASP A 34 16.77 8.85 -5.97
CA ASP A 34 17.17 8.80 -7.39
C ASP A 34 17.78 7.44 -7.83
N TYR A 35 18.29 6.64 -6.90
CA TYR A 35 18.98 5.38 -7.19
C TYR A 35 18.12 4.14 -6.95
N THR A 36 16.97 4.28 -6.30
CA THR A 36 16.12 3.15 -5.91
C THR A 36 14.65 3.51 -6.00
N ASP A 37 13.88 2.66 -6.67
CA ASP A 37 12.43 2.79 -6.71
C ASP A 37 11.77 2.27 -5.42
N GLY A 38 10.58 2.75 -5.11
CA GLY A 38 9.83 2.46 -3.89
C GLY A 38 8.34 2.28 -4.15
N TYR A 39 7.93 1.03 -4.44
CA TYR A 39 6.52 0.68 -4.53
C TYR A 39 5.86 0.62 -3.15
N SER A 40 6.53 0.04 -2.17
CA SER A 40 6.04 -0.04 -0.80
C SER A 40 6.21 1.29 -0.08
N PRO A 41 5.29 1.68 0.82
CA PRO A 41 5.51 2.80 1.71
C PRO A 41 6.43 2.43 2.89
N PHE A 42 6.84 1.17 3.06
CA PHE A 42 7.68 0.71 4.18
C PHE A 42 9.18 0.65 3.86
N PHE A 43 9.51 0.22 2.64
CA PHE A 43 10.88 0.04 2.19
C PHE A 43 11.01 0.32 0.70
N ASP A 44 12.24 0.56 0.25
CA ASP A 44 12.57 0.51 -1.18
C ASP A 44 12.30 -0.87 -1.79
N ASN A 45 12.34 -0.96 -3.13
CA ASN A 45 12.07 -2.20 -3.85
C ASN A 45 13.07 -3.34 -3.55
N THR A 46 14.23 -3.03 -2.98
CA THR A 46 15.19 -4.05 -2.51
C THR A 46 14.89 -4.56 -1.10
N GLY A 47 13.99 -3.90 -0.37
CA GLY A 47 13.63 -4.21 1.01
C GLY A 47 14.72 -3.86 2.03
N ARG A 48 15.67 -2.98 1.67
CA ARG A 48 16.86 -2.68 2.48
C ARG A 48 16.83 -1.30 3.11
N ILE A 49 16.23 -0.33 2.42
CA ILE A 49 16.15 1.05 2.86
C ILE A 49 14.75 1.25 3.43
N SER A 50 14.67 1.36 4.75
CA SER A 50 13.42 1.66 5.47
C SER A 50 12.99 3.11 5.22
N THR A 51 11.69 3.33 5.10
CA THR A 51 11.08 4.67 5.11
C THR A 51 10.78 5.16 6.52
N GLY A 52 10.86 4.29 7.53
CA GLY A 52 10.47 4.55 8.92
C GLY A 52 8.99 4.36 9.22
N LEU A 53 8.11 4.24 8.21
CA LEU A 53 6.66 4.09 8.44
C LEU A 53 6.33 2.88 9.32
N GLY A 54 7.02 1.76 9.08
CA GLY A 54 6.79 0.53 9.83
C GLY A 54 7.09 0.65 11.32
N GLU A 55 8.08 1.45 11.71
CA GLU A 55 8.42 1.69 13.11
C GLU A 55 7.43 2.68 13.73
N ILE A 56 7.08 3.74 12.99
CA ILE A 56 6.10 4.74 13.42
C ILE A 56 4.76 4.08 13.78
N LEU A 57 4.25 3.18 12.93
CA LEU A 57 2.97 2.50 13.20
C LEU A 57 3.07 1.58 14.44
N GLN A 58 4.16 0.83 14.59
CA GLN A 58 4.43 -0.01 15.76
C GLN A 58 4.52 0.79 17.06
N ASP A 59 5.23 1.92 17.05
CA ASP A 59 5.38 2.81 18.21
C ASP A 59 4.03 3.41 18.65
N ASN A 60 3.06 3.49 17.74
CA ASN A 60 1.69 3.91 18.01
C ASN A 60 0.76 2.75 18.38
N GLY A 61 1.28 1.52 18.52
CA GLY A 61 0.51 0.33 18.91
C GLY A 61 -0.46 -0.16 17.83
N ILE A 62 -0.19 0.15 16.56
CA ILE A 62 -1.00 -0.36 15.44
C ILE A 62 -0.58 -1.80 15.16
N GLU A 63 -1.56 -2.70 15.07
CA GLU A 63 -1.37 -4.13 14.79
C GLU A 63 -2.02 -4.55 13.46
N ASP A 64 -3.16 -3.94 13.13
CA ASP A 64 -3.93 -4.18 11.91
C ASP A 64 -3.69 -3.08 10.86
N ILE A 65 -3.44 -3.50 9.62
CA ILE A 65 -3.27 -2.64 8.46
C ILE A 65 -4.29 -3.02 7.39
N VAL A 66 -5.12 -2.06 7.00
CA VAL A 66 -6.02 -2.19 5.86
C VAL A 66 -5.46 -1.40 4.69
N LEU A 67 -5.28 -2.05 3.55
CA LEU A 67 -4.71 -1.48 2.33
C LEU A 67 -5.78 -1.37 1.24
N VAL A 68 -5.75 -0.25 0.53
CA VAL A 68 -6.65 0.06 -0.59
C VAL A 68 -5.98 1.04 -1.54
N GLY A 69 -6.41 1.09 -2.81
CA GLY A 69 -5.97 2.07 -3.78
C GLY A 69 -5.22 1.47 -4.96
N ILE A 70 -4.17 2.13 -5.43
CA ILE A 70 -3.50 1.79 -6.68
C ILE A 70 -1.97 1.64 -6.56
N ALA A 71 -1.32 0.77 -7.32
CA ALA A 71 -1.91 -0.34 -8.08
C ALA A 71 -1.92 -1.62 -7.23
N PHE A 72 -2.99 -2.41 -7.34
CA PHE A 72 -3.19 -3.67 -6.61
C PHE A 72 -2.00 -4.63 -6.80
N ASP A 73 -1.56 -4.78 -8.05
CA ASP A 73 -0.49 -5.65 -8.51
C ASP A 73 0.94 -5.09 -8.31
N TYR A 74 1.07 -3.88 -7.78
CA TYR A 74 2.35 -3.23 -7.48
C TYR A 74 2.38 -2.62 -6.08
N ALA A 75 2.02 -1.35 -5.92
CA ALA A 75 2.18 -0.63 -4.64
C ALA A 75 1.47 -1.35 -3.48
N ILE A 76 0.24 -1.85 -3.70
CA ILE A 76 -0.51 -2.59 -2.70
C ILE A 76 0.14 -3.96 -2.43
N ARG A 77 0.60 -4.69 -3.46
CA ARG A 77 1.37 -5.93 -3.30
C ARG A 77 2.60 -5.77 -2.43
N TYR A 78 3.44 -4.79 -2.75
CA TYR A 78 4.68 -4.55 -2.01
C TYR A 78 4.39 -4.03 -0.60
N ALA A 79 3.36 -3.20 -0.42
CA ALA A 79 2.91 -2.76 0.90
C ALA A 79 2.46 -3.96 1.76
N ALA A 80 1.59 -4.82 1.22
CA ALA A 80 1.04 -5.96 1.94
C ALA A 80 2.12 -6.94 2.39
N ASN A 81 3.03 -7.30 1.48
CA ASN A 81 4.12 -8.21 1.81
C ASN A 81 5.10 -7.62 2.84
N HIS A 82 5.47 -6.34 2.70
CA HIS A 82 6.35 -5.71 3.69
C HIS A 82 5.67 -5.58 5.06
N ALA A 83 4.38 -5.22 5.10
CA ALA A 83 3.62 -5.18 6.34
C ALA A 83 3.53 -6.58 7.00
N LYS A 84 3.25 -7.64 6.23
CA LYS A 84 3.29 -9.02 6.77
C LYS A 84 4.66 -9.40 7.31
N ASN A 85 5.74 -9.02 6.63
CA ASN A 85 7.11 -9.29 7.09
C ASN A 85 7.47 -8.52 8.37
N LEU A 86 6.87 -7.34 8.57
CA LEU A 86 6.99 -6.55 9.79
C LEU A 86 6.12 -7.09 10.95
N GLY A 87 5.26 -8.07 10.69
CA GLY A 87 4.44 -8.74 11.71
C GLY A 87 3.03 -8.20 11.86
N TYR A 88 2.58 -7.29 10.98
CA TYR A 88 1.21 -6.78 10.99
C TYR A 88 0.18 -7.82 10.53
N ASP A 89 -1.05 -7.69 11.01
CA ASP A 89 -2.21 -8.29 10.39
C ASP A 89 -2.69 -7.40 9.24
N VAL A 90 -2.83 -8.00 8.06
CA VAL A 90 -2.98 -7.22 6.82
C VAL A 90 -4.19 -7.68 6.05
N SER A 91 -5.04 -6.72 5.70
CA SER A 91 -6.18 -6.90 4.81
C SER A 91 -6.05 -5.98 3.60
N VAL A 92 -6.39 -6.47 2.42
CA VAL A 92 -6.47 -5.68 1.18
C VAL A 92 -7.92 -5.64 0.72
N ILE A 93 -8.43 -4.43 0.44
CA ILE A 93 -9.80 -4.22 -0.06
C ILE A 93 -9.78 -4.26 -1.60
N ALA A 94 -10.19 -5.39 -2.17
CA ALA A 94 -9.99 -5.70 -3.58
C ALA A 94 -10.88 -4.86 -4.51
N ASP A 95 -12.14 -4.67 -4.16
CA ASP A 95 -13.13 -3.89 -4.94
C ASP A 95 -12.93 -2.37 -4.84
N ALA A 96 -12.11 -1.92 -3.88
CA ALA A 96 -11.68 -0.53 -3.76
C ALA A 96 -10.23 -0.31 -4.26
N SER A 97 -9.64 -1.32 -4.92
CA SER A 97 -8.29 -1.23 -5.49
C SER A 97 -8.31 -1.43 -7.02
N ALA A 98 -7.45 -0.71 -7.75
CA ALA A 98 -7.37 -0.84 -9.21
C ALA A 98 -6.09 -1.59 -9.64
N VAL A 99 -6.22 -2.35 -10.73
CA VAL A 99 -5.19 -3.25 -11.29
C VAL A 99 -4.59 -2.64 -12.55
N ILE A 100 -3.27 -2.75 -12.73
CA ILE A 100 -2.59 -2.43 -13.99
C ILE A 100 -2.65 -3.63 -14.94
N ASP A 101 -2.17 -4.80 -14.51
CA ASP A 101 -2.18 -6.03 -15.30
C ASP A 101 -2.98 -7.14 -14.61
N GLN A 102 -3.99 -7.65 -15.32
CA GLN A 102 -4.92 -8.65 -14.78
C GLN A 102 -4.23 -9.98 -14.46
N GLN A 103 -3.25 -10.41 -15.26
CA GLN A 103 -2.52 -11.65 -14.99
C GLN A 103 -1.62 -11.49 -13.77
N VAL A 104 -0.93 -10.35 -13.66
CA VAL A 104 -0.10 -10.06 -12.49
C VAL A 104 -0.96 -9.93 -11.23
N ALA A 105 -2.18 -9.39 -11.31
CA ALA A 105 -3.11 -9.31 -10.18
C ALA A 105 -3.59 -10.69 -9.71
N LEU A 106 -3.81 -11.65 -10.62
CA LEU A 106 -4.13 -13.04 -10.24
C LEU A 106 -2.98 -13.71 -9.49
N ASP A 107 -1.75 -13.54 -9.98
CA ASP A 107 -0.55 -14.06 -9.33
C ASP A 107 -0.35 -13.40 -7.97
N THR A 108 -0.55 -12.08 -7.90
CA THR A 108 -0.50 -11.26 -6.67
C THR A 108 -1.51 -11.74 -5.63
N THR A 109 -2.75 -12.02 -6.05
CA THR A 109 -3.80 -12.53 -5.15
C THR A 109 -3.38 -13.88 -4.55
N THR A 110 -2.83 -14.76 -5.39
CA THR A 110 -2.35 -16.08 -4.96
C THR A 110 -1.20 -15.94 -3.94
N GLU A 111 -0.24 -15.05 -4.22
CA GLU A 111 0.88 -14.73 -3.34
C GLU A 111 0.40 -14.17 -1.98
N MET A 112 -0.47 -13.17 -2.00
CA MET A 112 -1.03 -12.53 -0.80
C MET A 112 -1.74 -13.54 0.10
N ILE A 113 -2.61 -14.39 -0.48
CA ILE A 113 -3.31 -15.44 0.28
C ILE A 113 -2.31 -16.43 0.89
N ALA A 114 -1.27 -16.84 0.15
CA ALA A 114 -0.23 -17.72 0.66
C ALA A 114 0.55 -17.08 1.83
N ASN A 115 0.73 -15.76 1.80
CA ASN A 115 1.34 -14.96 2.86
C ASN A 115 0.36 -14.54 3.97
N LYS A 116 -0.86 -15.11 4.00
CA LYS A 116 -1.90 -14.84 5.00
C LYS A 116 -2.31 -13.36 5.06
N VAL A 117 -2.32 -12.70 3.91
CA VAL A 117 -3.02 -11.43 3.72
C VAL A 117 -4.49 -11.74 3.44
N SER A 118 -5.40 -11.10 4.16
CA SER A 118 -6.83 -11.22 3.91
C SER A 118 -7.23 -10.39 2.69
N ILE A 119 -7.97 -10.98 1.76
CA ILE A 119 -8.54 -10.25 0.62
C ILE A 119 -10.03 -10.07 0.89
N LEU A 120 -10.46 -8.82 1.07
CA LEU A 120 -11.82 -8.47 1.48
C LEU A 120 -12.47 -7.55 0.43
N SER A 121 -13.79 -7.44 0.50
CA SER A 121 -14.54 -6.37 -0.17
C SER A 121 -14.79 -5.20 0.77
N SER A 122 -15.12 -4.04 0.21
CA SER A 122 -15.56 -2.85 0.95
C SER A 122 -16.80 -3.17 1.80
N ASP A 123 -17.65 -4.04 1.28
CA ASP A 123 -18.84 -4.55 1.93
C ASP A 123 -18.54 -5.43 3.16
N ASP A 124 -17.38 -6.10 3.19
CA ASP A 124 -16.94 -6.89 4.34
C ASP A 124 -16.42 -5.97 5.45
N ILE A 125 -15.53 -5.01 5.10
CA ILE A 125 -14.88 -4.14 6.09
C ILE A 125 -15.86 -3.15 6.74
N ILE A 126 -16.81 -2.60 5.99
CA ILE A 126 -17.81 -1.65 6.53
C ILE A 126 -18.70 -2.31 7.58
N LYS A 127 -18.88 -3.63 7.49
CA LYS A 127 -19.69 -4.42 8.43
C LYS A 127 -18.88 -4.94 9.63
N MET A 128 -17.56 -4.76 9.64
CA MET A 128 -16.73 -5.15 10.78
C MET A 128 -17.00 -4.20 11.95
N GLU A 129 -17.21 -4.76 13.13
CA GLU A 129 -17.28 -3.97 14.36
C GLU A 129 -15.86 -3.52 14.73
N CYS A 130 -15.70 -2.23 15.04
CA CYS A 130 -14.47 -1.66 15.57
C CYS A 130 -14.22 -2.07 17.03
#